data_AF-A0A2J8R9T4-F1
#
_entry.id   AF-A0A2J8R9T4-F1
#
_cell.length_a   1.000
_cell.length_b   1.000
_cell.length_c   1.000
_cell.angle_alpha   90.00
_cell.angle_beta   90.00
_cell.angle_gamma   90.00
#
_symmetry.space_group_name_H-M   'P 1'
#
loop_
_entity.id
_entity.type
_entity.pdbx_description
1 polymer ?
#
loop_
_entity_poly.entity_id
_entity_poly.type
_entity_poly.pdbx_seq_one_letter_code
_entity_poly.pdbx_strand_id
1 'polypeptide(L)'
;GAFGILAAHVPTLQVLRPGLVVVHAEDGTTSKYFVSSGSIAVNADSSVQLLAEEAVTLDMLDLGPRRTWRRPKRSCWGRLTRPREQRSRSESRPTRPW
;
A
#
# COMPACT_ATOMS: atom_id res chain seq x y z
N GLY A 1 -5.58 4.89 -9.82
CA GLY A 1 -6.63 5.92 -9.75
C GLY A 1 -7.69 5.45 -8.77
N ALA A 2 -8.77 6.22 -8.62
CA ALA A 2 -10.02 5.70 -8.04
C ALA A 2 -10.82 5.01 -9.17
N PHE A 3 -11.55 3.96 -8.84
CA PHE A 3 -12.33 3.16 -9.78
C PHE A 3 -13.78 3.14 -9.30
N GLY A 4 -14.72 3.31 -10.23
CA GLY A 4 -16.16 3.28 -9.97
C GLY A 4 -16.84 2.31 -10.91
N ILE A 5 -17.68 1.43 -10.35
CA ILE A 5 -18.37 0.36 -11.09
C ILE A 5 -19.87 0.65 -11.02
N LEU A 6 -20.52 0.68 -12.17
CA LEU A 6 -21.97 0.80 -12.32
C LEU A 6 -22.51 -0.46 -13.02
N ALA A 7 -23.84 -0.57 -13.14
CA ALA A 7 -24.47 -1.66 -13.90
C ALA A 7 -23.96 -1.68 -15.35
N ALA A 8 -23.71 -2.88 -15.90
CA ALA A 8 -23.15 -3.09 -17.24
C ALA A 8 -21.74 -2.50 -17.45
N HIS A 9 -20.87 -2.64 -16.45
CA HIS A 9 -19.46 -2.27 -16.60
C HIS A 9 -18.70 -3.25 -17.50
N VAL A 10 -17.70 -2.76 -18.24
CA VAL A 10 -16.82 -3.58 -19.08
C VAL A 10 -16.04 -4.59 -18.21
N PRO A 11 -15.84 -5.84 -18.66
CA PRO A 11 -15.04 -6.80 -17.92
C PRO A 11 -13.61 -6.29 -17.72
N THR A 12 -13.20 -6.13 -16.46
CA THR A 12 -11.88 -5.59 -16.13
C THR A 12 -11.27 -6.30 -14.94
N LEU A 13 -9.98 -6.60 -15.05
CA LEU A 13 -9.15 -7.10 -13.96
C LEU A 13 -8.22 -5.98 -13.51
N GLN A 14 -8.25 -5.64 -12.23
CA GLN A 14 -7.39 -4.60 -11.67
C GLN A 14 -6.83 -5.01 -10.30
N VAL A 15 -5.66 -4.48 -9.96
CA VAL A 15 -5.04 -4.65 -8.65
C VAL A 15 -5.30 -3.40 -7.81
N LEU A 16 -5.81 -3.61 -6.60
CA LEU A 16 -6.15 -2.55 -5.66
C LEU A 16 -4.93 -2.17 -4.82
N ARG A 17 -4.77 -0.85 -4.66
CA ARG A 17 -3.86 -0.29 -3.66
C ARG A 17 -4.60 -0.19 -2.32
N PRO A 18 -3.88 -0.25 -1.18
CA PRO A 18 -4.47 -0.02 0.13
C PRO A 18 -5.34 1.24 0.15
N GLY A 19 -6.60 1.11 0.57
CA GLY A 19 -7.57 2.18 0.40
C GLY A 19 -8.94 1.88 1.00
N LEU A 20 -9.89 2.75 0.66
CA LEU A 20 -11.27 2.66 1.12
C LEU A 20 -12.16 2.24 -0.05
N VAL A 21 -13.00 1.23 0.19
CA VAL A 21 -14.00 0.72 -0.75
C VAL A 21 -15.37 1.11 -0.23
N VAL A 22 -16.21 1.59 -1.14
CA VAL A 22 -17.59 2.00 -0.84
C VAL A 22 -18.52 1.12 -1.65
N VAL A 23 -19.39 0.39 -0.96
CA VAL A 23 -20.44 -0.43 -1.57
C VAL A 23 -21.75 0.33 -1.44
N HIS A 24 -22.40 0.56 -2.58
CA HIS A 24 -23.73 1.16 -2.64
C HIS A 24 -24.74 0.04 -2.85
N ALA A 25 -25.62 -0.16 -1.87
CA ALA A 25 -26.76 -1.07 -2.00
C ALA A 25 -27.91 -0.39 -2.75
N GLU A 26 -28.81 -1.19 -3.33
CA GLU A 26 -29.98 -0.70 -4.05
C GLU A 26 -30.92 0.12 -3.15
N ASP A 27 -30.96 -0.19 -1.85
CA ASP A 27 -31.71 0.53 -0.81
C ASP A 27 -31.10 1.91 -0.44
N GLY A 28 -30.07 2.38 -1.17
CA GLY A 28 -29.35 3.62 -0.88
C GLY A 28 -28.40 3.55 0.31
N THR A 29 -28.35 2.40 1.01
CA THR A 29 -27.40 2.17 2.11
C THR A 29 -25.98 2.11 1.57
N THR A 30 -25.08 2.88 2.17
CA THR A 30 -23.68 2.97 1.75
C THR A 30 -22.76 2.39 2.82
N SER A 31 -22.16 1.24 2.54
CA SER A 31 -21.24 0.54 3.45
C SER A 31 -19.80 0.81 3.06
N LYS A 32 -18.99 1.23 4.02
CA LYS A 32 -17.59 1.61 3.81
C LYS A 32 -16.66 0.58 4.46
N TYR A 33 -15.68 0.12 3.69
CA TYR A 33 -14.70 -0.87 4.12
C TYR A 33 -13.29 -0.33 3.89
N PHE A 34 -12.42 -0.54 4.88
CA PHE A 34 -10.99 -0.34 4.70
C PHE A 34 -10.37 -1.65 4.22
N VAL A 35 -9.65 -1.59 3.10
CA VAL A 35 -9.06 -2.75 2.44
C VAL A 35 -7.55 -2.59 2.40
N SER A 36 -6.82 -3.59 2.88
CA SER A 36 -5.35 -3.57 2.96
C SER A 36 -4.71 -3.62 1.57
N SER A 37 -5.10 -4.56 0.72
CA SER A 37 -4.73 -4.68 -0.68
C SER A 37 -5.47 -5.88 -1.28
N GLY A 38 -5.53 -5.97 -2.60
CA GLY A 38 -6.22 -7.08 -3.24
C GLY A 38 -6.30 -7.00 -4.75
N SER A 39 -7.10 -7.87 -5.33
CA SER A 39 -7.50 -7.84 -6.73
C SER A 39 -9.02 -7.69 -6.83
N ILE A 40 -9.44 -6.99 -7.88
CA ILE A 40 -10.83 -6.85 -8.24
C ILE A 40 -11.04 -7.36 -9.66
N ALA A 41 -12.07 -8.18 -9.83
CA ALA A 41 -12.51 -8.69 -11.10
C ALA A 41 -13.96 -8.28 -11.33
N VAL A 42 -14.19 -7.61 -12.46
CA VAL A 42 -15.53 -7.34 -12.96
C VAL A 42 -15.80 -8.30 -14.10
N ASN A 43 -16.82 -9.11 -13.95
CA ASN A 43 -17.23 -10.11 -14.92
C ASN A 43 -18.19 -9.53 -15.97
N ALA A 44 -18.42 -10.27 -17.06
CA ALA A 44 -19.33 -9.87 -18.15
C ALA A 44 -20.80 -9.88 -17.74
N ASP A 45 -21.15 -10.62 -16.69
CA ASP A 45 -22.47 -10.61 -16.05
C ASP A 45 -22.65 -9.42 -15.08
N SER A 46 -21.72 -8.46 -15.07
CA SER A 46 -21.67 -7.33 -14.12
C SER A 46 -21.51 -7.73 -12.64
N SER A 47 -21.19 -8.99 -12.35
CA SER A 47 -20.79 -9.38 -10.99
C SER A 47 -19.38 -8.90 -10.68
N VAL A 48 -19.15 -8.52 -9.42
CA VAL A 48 -17.85 -8.05 -8.94
C VAL A 48 -17.30 -9.03 -7.91
N GLN A 49 -16.08 -9.49 -8.14
CA GLN A 49 -15.33 -10.31 -7.20
C GLN A 49 -14.20 -9.47 -6.62
N LEU A 50 -14.24 -9.28 -5.30
CA LEU A 50 -13.21 -8.57 -4.55
C LEU A 50 -12.47 -9.57 -3.66
N LEU A 51 -11.20 -9.80 -3.96
CA LEU A 51 -10.31 -10.64 -3.16
C LEU A 51 -9.31 -9.75 -2.45
N ALA A 52 -9.43 -9.66 -1.14
CA ALA A 52 -8.53 -8.90 -0.28
C ALA A 52 -8.04 -9.76 0.88
N GLU A 53 -6.83 -9.46 1.36
CA GLU A 53 -6.27 -10.12 2.54
C GLU A 53 -7.03 -9.74 3.80
N GLU A 54 -7.29 -8.44 3.99
CA GLU A 54 -8.04 -7.92 5.13
C GLU A 54 -9.04 -6.85 4.68
N ALA A 55 -10.29 -7.00 5.12
CA ALA A 55 -11.37 -6.03 4.94
C ALA A 55 -12.02 -5.75 6.29
N VAL A 56 -11.92 -4.51 6.76
CA VAL A 56 -12.40 -4.09 8.08
C VAL A 56 -13.48 -3.03 7.92
N THR A 57 -14.58 -3.15 8.68
CA THR A 57 -15.62 -2.11 8.76
C THR A 57 -15.10 -0.89 9.52
N LEU A 58 -15.63 0.29 9.18
CA LEU A 58 -15.17 1.52 9.83
C LEU A 58 -15.42 1.53 11.35
N ASP A 59 -16.44 0.82 11.84
CA ASP A 59 -16.77 0.75 13.27
C ASP A 59 -15.71 0.03 14.11
N MET A 60 -14.93 -0.86 13.50
CA MET A 60 -13.84 -1.59 14.16
C MET A 60 -12.49 -0.87 14.04
N LEU A 61 -12.42 0.22 13.27
CA LEU A 61 -11.17 0.90 12.97
C LEU A 61 -10.91 2.01 13.99
N ASP A 62 -10.09 1.73 15.01
CA ASP A 62 -9.71 2.73 16.01
C ASP A 62 -8.83 3.85 15.39
N LEU A 63 -9.18 5.10 15.68
CA LEU A 63 -8.50 6.32 15.19
C LEU A 63 -7.29 6.71 16.04
N GLY A 64 -6.86 5.84 16.96
CA GLY A 64 -5.62 5.97 17.74
C GLY A 64 -4.41 6.38 16.88
N PRO A 65 -3.39 7.02 17.46
CA PRO A 65 -2.47 7.91 16.75
C PRO A 65 -1.63 7.16 15.69
N ARG A 66 -2.14 7.10 14.46
CA ARG A 66 -1.49 6.60 13.22
C ARG A 66 -0.24 7.39 12.80
N ARG A 67 0.21 8.34 13.63
CA ARG A 67 1.31 9.28 13.34
C ARG A 67 2.70 8.68 13.49
N THR A 68 2.85 7.59 14.26
CA THR A 68 4.19 7.12 14.67
C THR A 68 4.92 6.30 13.61
N TRP A 69 4.21 5.70 12.64
CA TRP A 69 4.78 4.80 11.64
C TRP A 69 4.86 5.36 10.22
N ARG A 70 4.51 6.64 9.98
CA ARG A 70 4.71 7.27 8.66
C ARG A 70 6.20 7.34 8.33
N ARG A 71 6.71 6.29 7.67
CA ARG A 71 8.08 6.24 7.14
C ARG A 71 8.28 7.47 6.25
N PRO A 72 9.29 8.31 6.51
CA PRO A 72 9.60 9.43 5.63
C PRO A 72 10.07 8.87 4.28
N LYS A 73 9.16 8.84 3.31
CA LYS A 73 9.45 8.49 1.91
C LYS A 73 10.23 9.62 1.21
N ARG A 74 11.37 10.06 1.75
CA ARG A 74 12.31 10.97 1.06
C ARG A 74 13.80 10.83 1.41
N SER A 75 14.24 9.93 2.29
CA SER A 75 15.69 9.81 2.61
C SER A 75 16.39 8.56 2.08
N CYS A 76 15.65 7.51 1.69
CA CYS A 76 16.26 6.23 1.27
C CYS A 76 16.63 6.16 -0.22
N TRP A 77 16.24 7.15 -1.03
CA TRP A 77 16.56 7.19 -2.48
C TRP A 77 17.76 8.07 -2.85
N GLY A 78 18.47 8.63 -1.88
CA GLY A 78 19.59 9.55 -2.12
C GLY A 78 20.99 9.02 -1.79
N ARG A 79 21.15 7.74 -1.43
CA ARG A 79 22.46 7.23 -0.96
C ARG A 79 22.80 5.85 -1.52
N LEU A 80 22.69 5.69 -2.84
CA LEU A 80 23.27 4.54 -3.52
C LEU A 80 24.03 4.94 -4.79
N THR A 81 24.98 5.86 -4.65
CA THR A 81 26.12 5.99 -5.57
C THR A 81 27.37 6.29 -4.75
N ARG A 82 27.87 5.29 -4.02
CA ARG A 82 29.31 5.24 -3.72
C ARG A 82 29.91 4.18 -4.64
N PRO A 83 30.81 4.55 -5.57
CA PRO A 83 31.55 3.58 -6.36
C PRO A 83 32.31 2.63 -5.43
N ARG A 84 32.33 1.38 -5.85
CA ARG A 84 32.88 0.23 -5.12
C ARG A 84 34.41 0.23 -5.23
N GLU A 85 35.08 1.26 -4.73
CA GLU A 85 36.55 1.44 -4.87
C GLU A 85 37.13 2.17 -3.66
N GLN A 86 36.93 1.65 -2.43
CA GLN A 86 37.78 2.01 -1.30
C GLN A 86 37.62 0.97 -0.17
N ARG A 87 38.09 -0.26 -0.43
CA ARG A 87 38.27 -1.28 0.62
C ARG A 87 39.70 -1.82 0.61
N SER A 88 40.66 -0.92 0.39
CA SER A 88 42.09 -1.21 0.39
C SER A 88 42.88 0.01 0.86
N ARG A 89 42.59 0.52 2.07
CA ARG A 89 43.59 1.36 2.74
C ARG A 89 43.50 1.30 4.25
N SER A 90 44.60 0.80 4.80
CA SER A 90 45.18 1.12 6.10
C SER A 90 44.37 0.72 7.33
N GLU A 91 44.31 -0.59 7.55
CA GLU A 91 44.40 -1.15 8.89
C GLU A 91 45.86 -1.11 9.34
N SER A 92 46.37 0.10 9.59
CA SER A 92 47.68 0.31 10.21
C SER A 92 47.44 0.82 11.62
N ARG A 93 47.53 -0.12 12.57
CA ARG A 93 47.47 0.10 14.02
C ARG A 93 48.40 1.26 14.41
N PRO A 94 47.98 2.21 15.26
CA PRO A 94 48.91 3.15 15.83
C PRO A 94 49.76 2.41 16.86
N THR A 95 51.01 2.11 16.51
CA THR A 95 52.06 1.79 17.48
C THR A 95 52.40 3.08 18.23
N ARG A 96 52.09 3.14 19.53
CA ARG A 96 52.64 4.15 20.44
C ARG A 96 54.14 3.89 20.62
N PRO A 97 54.98 4.93 20.61
CA PRO A 97 55.87 5.10 21.76
C PRO A 97 56.14 6.57 22.15
N TRP A 98 56.26 6.74 23.48
CA TRP A 98 56.66 7.89 24.32
C TRP A 98 56.01 9.24 24.03
#